data_AF-A0A956R2Y1-F1
#
_entry.id   AF-A0A956R2Y1-F1
#
_cell.length_a   1.000
_cell.length_b   1.000
_cell.length_c   1.000
_cell.angle_alpha   90.00
_cell.angle_beta   90.00
_cell.angle_gamma   90.00
#
_symmetry.space_group_name_H-M   'P 1'
#
loop_
_entity.id
_entity.type
_entity.pdbx_description
1 polymer ?
#
loop_
_entity_poly.entity_id
_entity_poly.type
_entity_poly.pdbx_seq_one_letter_code
_entity_poly.pdbx_strand_id
1 'polypeptide(L)' 'MSRLRSTDGVREWLLPSRCLIGRSRSCDVVLGEPAVSSEHALLRWRNGAWELQDLHSRNGTYV' A
#
# COMPACT_ATOMS: atom_id res chain seq x y z
N MET A 1 -4.97 -9.89 -13.09
CA MET A 1 -4.96 -8.67 -12.25
C MET A 1 -5.04 -9.11 -10.80
N SER A 2 -4.29 -8.47 -9.90
CA SER A 2 -4.30 -8.80 -8.47
C SER A 2 -5.18 -7.82 -7.71
N ARG A 3 -5.74 -8.26 -6.57
CA ARG A 3 -6.61 -7.47 -5.70
C ARG A 3 -6.01 -7.39 -4.31
N LEU A 4 -6.02 -6.20 -3.72
CA LEU A 4 -5.79 -5.99 -2.31
C LEU A 4 -7.15 -5.77 -1.64
N ARG A 5 -7.44 -6.51 -0.58
CA ARG A 5 -8.67 -6.35 0.19
C ARG A 5 -8.32 -5.94 1.62
N SER A 6 -9.06 -4.98 2.17
CA SER A 6 -8.97 -4.68 3.59
C SER A 6 -9.47 -5.86 4.43
N THR A 7 -8.98 -5.95 5.67
CA THR A 7 -9.36 -7.02 6.61
C THR A 7 -10.83 -6.94 7.02
N ASP A 8 -11.39 -5.73 7.08
CA ASP A 8 -12.83 -5.49 7.30
C ASP A 8 -13.70 -5.86 6.08
N GLY A 9 -13.10 -6.13 4.91
CA GLY A 9 -13.79 -6.44 3.67
C GLY A 9 -14.52 -5.28 3.01
N VAL A 10 -14.48 -4.07 3.58
CA VAL A 10 -15.21 -2.89 3.10
C VAL A 10 -14.52 -2.26 1.89
N ARG A 11 -13.19 -2.39 1.80
CA ARG A 11 -12.39 -1.76 0.76
C ARG A 11 -11.65 -2.81 -0.06
N GLU A 12 -11.60 -2.53 -1.36
CA GLU A 12 -10.86 -3.33 -2.31
C GLU A 12 -10.19 -2.43 -3.35
N TRP A 13 -8.95 -2.77 -3.67
CA TRP A 13 -8.15 -2.07 -4.65
C TRP A 13 -7.68 -3.04 -5.73
N LEU A 14 -7.78 -2.61 -6.98
CA LEU A 14 -7.10 -3.27 -8.09
C LEU A 14 -5.63 -2.85 -8.06
N LEU A 15 -4.74 -3.83 -7.96
CA LEU A 15 -3.31 -3.55 -7.84
C LEU A 15 -2.64 -3.48 -9.22
N PRO A 16 -2.06 -2.33 -9.61
CA PRO A 16 -1.07 -2.28 -10.67
C PRO A 16 0.22 -2.99 -10.23
N SER A 17 1.12 -3.29 -11.18
CA SER A 17 2.41 -3.96 -10.90
C SER A 17 3.30 -3.19 -9.92
N ARG A 18 3.07 -1.89 -9.74
CA ARG A 18 3.73 -1.02 -8.76
C ARG A 18 2.66 -0.12 -8.16
N CYS A 19 2.47 -0.21 -6.85
CA CYS A 19 1.40 0.43 -6.11
C CYS A 19 1.98 1.15 -4.88
N LEU A 20 1.85 2.47 -4.86
CA LEU A 20 2.23 3.30 -3.72
C LEU A 20 1.07 3.36 -2.72
N ILE A 21 1.38 3.07 -1.46
CA ILE A 21 0.44 3.08 -0.34
C ILE A 21 0.83 4.25 0.56
N GLY A 22 -0.14 5.09 0.91
CA GLY A 22 0.11 6.23 1.78
C GLY A 22 -1.10 7.11 2.01
N ARG A 23 -0.92 8.17 2.80
CA ARG A 23 -1.98 9.13 3.14
C ARG A 23 -2.19 10.21 2.09
N SER A 24 -1.19 10.44 1.25
CA SER A 24 -1.29 11.42 0.17
C SER A 24 -2.31 10.96 -0.87
N ARG A 25 -3.07 11.91 -1.44
CA ARG A 25 -3.96 11.65 -2.59
C ARG A 25 -3.21 11.26 -3.87
N SER A 26 -1.88 11.40 -3.88
CA SER A 26 -1.02 10.93 -4.98
C SER A 26 -0.71 9.43 -4.94
N CYS A 27 -1.09 8.73 -3.86
CA CYS A 27 -0.89 7.29 -3.74
C CYS A 27 -1.97 6.50 -4.49
N ASP A 28 -1.61 5.31 -4.97
CA ASP A 28 -2.55 4.37 -5.61
C ASP A 28 -3.56 3.82 -4.58
N VAL A 29 -3.08 3.54 -3.37
CA VAL A 29 -3.90 3.17 -2.21
C VAL A 29 -3.80 4.29 -1.18
N VAL A 30 -4.88 5.05 -1.07
CA VAL A 30 -4.97 6.18 -0.14
C VAL A 30 -5.56 5.71 1.19
N LEU A 31 -4.76 5.80 2.25
CA LEU A 31 -5.12 5.50 3.63
C LEU A 31 -5.15 6.82 4.41
N GLY A 32 -6.35 7.33 4.69
CA GLY A 32 -6.56 8.67 5.26
C GLY A 32 -6.17 8.83 6.74
N GLU A 33 -5.64 7.79 7.37
CA GLU A 33 -5.37 7.73 8.80
C GLU A 33 -4.10 8.55 9.16
N PRO A 34 -4.11 9.37 10.24
CA PRO A 34 -2.96 10.18 10.65
C PRO A 34 -1.69 9.39 11.02
N ALA A 35 -1.83 8.08 11.26
CA ALA A 35 -0.73 7.15 11.51
C ALA A 35 0.06 6.80 10.24
N VAL A 36 -0.53 7.00 9.06
CA VAL A 36 0.06 6.66 7.77
C VAL A 36 0.86 7.85 7.22
N SER A 37 2.06 7.57 6.73
CA SER A 37 2.92 8.57 6.09
C SER A 37 2.33 8.98 4.74
N SER A 38 2.67 10.18 4.25
CA SER A 38 2.20 10.65 2.94
C SER A 38 2.52 9.65 1.83
N GLU A 39 3.74 9.11 1.84
CA GLU A 39 4.18 7.91 1.11
C GLU A 39 4.70 6.94 2.17
N HIS A 40 4.06 5.78 2.35
CA HIS A 40 4.28 4.91 3.50
C HIS A 40 4.95 3.59 3.09
N ALA A 41 4.42 2.92 2.08
CA ALA A 41 4.96 1.67 1.58
C ALA A 41 4.78 1.56 0.07
N LEU A 42 5.65 0.77 -0.56
CA LEU A 42 5.57 0.40 -1.96
C LEU A 42 5.28 -1.10 -2.06
N LEU A 43 4.18 -1.45 -2.70
CA LEU A 43 3.85 -2.81 -3.08
C LEU A 43 4.17 -2.99 -4.57
N ARG A 44 5.03 -3.95 -4.92
CA ARG A 44 5.39 -4.20 -6.33
C ARG A 44 5.42 -5.68 -6.66
N TRP A 45 5.03 -6.02 -7.89
CA TRP A 45 5.18 -7.36 -8.44
C TRP A 45 6.56 -7.47 -9.08
N ARG A 46 7.43 -8.30 -8.51
CA ARG A 46 8.80 -8.53 -9.01
C ARG A 46 9.14 -10.02 -8.86
N ASN A 47 9.79 -10.59 -9.87
CA ASN A 47 10.27 -11.98 -9.85
C ASN A 47 9.18 -13.02 -9.52
N GLY A 48 7.94 -12.78 -9.98
CA GLY A 48 6.83 -13.70 -9.74
C GLY A 48 6.24 -13.64 -8.33
N ALA A 49 6.60 -12.64 -7.53
CA ALA A 49 6.06 -12.43 -6.18
C ALA A 49 5.71 -10.96 -5.92
N TRP A 50 4.81 -10.75 -4.96
CA TRP A 50 4.57 -9.42 -4.39
C TRP A 50 5.65 -9.12 -3.35
N GLU A 51 6.29 -7.97 -3.49
CA GLU A 51 7.21 -7.42 -2.52
C GLU A 51 6.62 -6.17 -1.90
N LEU A 52 6.63 -6.13 -0.57
CA LEU A 52 6.31 -4.92 0.19
C LEU A 52 7.61 -4.28 0.67
N GLN A 53 7.76 -2.99 0.42
CA GLN A 53 8.88 -2.18 0.86
C GLN A 53 8.36 -1.00 1.68
N ASP A 54 8.71 -0.94 2.96
CA ASP A 54 8.51 0.26 3.78
C ASP A 54 9.37 1.41 3.24
N LEU A 55 8.79 2.61 3.14
CA LEU A 55 9.46 3.81 2.61
C LEU A 55 9.92 4.74 3.75
N HIS A 56 10.52 4.18 4.78
CA HIS A 56 10.91 4.89 6.00
C HIS A 56 9.71 5.59 6.65
N SER A 57 8.62 4.83 6.77
CA SER A 57 7.39 5.37 7.33
C SER A 57 7.55 5.70 8.82
N ARG A 58 6.76 6.67 9.32
CA ARG A 58 6.89 7.13 10.72
C ARG A 58 6.57 6.03 11.73
N ASN A 59 5.59 5.20 11.40
CA ASN A 59 5.04 4.20 12.33
C ASN A 59 5.46 2.76 11.96
N GLY A 60 6.25 2.60 10.90
CA GLY A 60 6.65 1.30 10.35
C GLY A 60 5.51 0.58 9.61
N THR A 61 5.89 -0.50 8.93
CA THR A 61 5.00 -1.41 8.22
C THR A 61 5.06 -2.81 8.87
N TYR A 62 3.91 -3.44 9.11
CA TYR A 62 3.79 -4.77 9.73
C TYR A 62 3.09 -5.73 8.75
N VAL A 63 3.65 -6.93 8.56
CA VAL A 63 3.17 -7.98 7.64
C VAL A 63 3.05 -9.33 8.32
#